data_AF-A0A4Q2YTM3-F1
#
_entry.id   AF-A0A4Q2YTM3-F1
#
_cell.length_a   1.000
_cell.length_b   1.000
_cell.length_c   1.000
_cell.angle_alpha   90.00
_cell.angle_beta   90.00
_cell.angle_gamma   90.00
#
_symmetry.space_group_name_H-M   'P 1'
#
loop_
_entity.id
_entity.type
_entity.pdbx_description
1 polymer ?
#
loop_
_entity_poly.entity_id
_entity_poly.type
_entity_poly.pdbx_seq_one_letter_code
_entity_poly.pdbx_strand_id
1 'polypeptide(L)'
;EPYVAAAFNSFAADTREEAELLASSQQQAFVALRTGNPGKMQPPLAGYKDSLPPNARAILDHVLQCSAVGTADDIAAGLKAFVARTGVDEVIIASSMYDHDARKHSLALTMEASKAL
;
A
#
# COMPACT_ATOMS: atom_id res chain seq x y z
N GLU A 1 -3.91 -16.70 -25.74
CA GLU A 1 -2.88 -17.02 -24.74
C GLU A 1 -3.47 -16.80 -23.34
N PRO A 2 -2.98 -17.47 -22.28
CA PRO A 2 -3.40 -17.16 -20.91
C PRO A 2 -2.94 -15.76 -20.51
N TYR A 3 -3.76 -15.06 -19.72
CA TYR A 3 -3.50 -13.71 -19.23
C TYR A 3 -3.66 -13.68 -17.71
N VAL A 4 -2.67 -13.11 -17.01
CA VAL A 4 -2.63 -13.03 -15.56
C VAL A 4 -2.60 -11.56 -15.14
N ALA A 5 -3.59 -11.16 -14.35
CA ALA A 5 -3.60 -9.88 -13.66
C ALA A 5 -3.55 -10.10 -12.14
N ALA A 6 -2.80 -9.27 -11.44
CA ALA A 6 -2.68 -9.35 -9.98
C ALA A 6 -2.76 -7.96 -9.33
N ALA A 7 -3.42 -7.89 -8.17
CA ALA A 7 -3.55 -6.65 -7.43
C ALA A 7 -2.33 -6.38 -6.53
N PHE A 8 -1.90 -5.12 -6.48
CA PHE A 8 -0.78 -4.65 -5.67
C PHE A 8 -1.16 -3.33 -4.98
N ASN A 9 -0.90 -3.21 -3.68
CA ASN A 9 -1.15 -1.93 -3.01
C ASN A 9 0.03 -0.97 -3.22
N SER A 10 -0.27 0.30 -3.45
CA SER A 10 0.74 1.36 -3.55
C SER A 10 0.35 2.54 -2.68
N PHE A 11 1.28 2.97 -1.83
CA PHE A 11 1.19 4.18 -1.02
C PHE A 11 2.42 5.02 -1.26
N ALA A 12 2.34 5.89 -2.26
CA ALA A 12 3.42 6.76 -2.69
C ALA A 12 3.22 8.16 -2.11
N ALA A 13 4.31 8.79 -1.68
CA ALA A 13 4.34 10.20 -1.33
C ALA A 13 5.71 10.80 -1.67
N ASP A 14 5.88 12.10 -1.45
CA ASP A 14 7.14 12.78 -1.73
C ASP A 14 8.24 12.39 -0.74
N THR A 15 7.85 11.89 0.44
CA THR A 15 8.75 11.36 1.48
C THR A 15 8.27 10.00 1.98
N ARG A 16 9.18 9.21 2.54
CA ARG A 16 8.82 7.90 3.11
C ARG A 16 7.94 8.04 4.34
N GLU A 17 8.23 9.03 5.18
CA GLU A 17 7.48 9.31 6.41
C GLU A 17 6.01 9.66 6.10
N GLU A 18 5.78 10.47 5.07
CA GLU A 18 4.43 10.80 4.61
C GLU A 18 3.71 9.58 4.02
N ALA A 19 4.40 8.76 3.22
CA ALA A 19 3.83 7.55 2.66
C ALA A 19 3.39 6.56 3.76
N GLU A 20 4.22 6.38 4.79
CA GLU A 20 3.90 5.54 5.96
C GLU A 20 2.70 6.09 6.74
N LEU A 21 2.65 7.41 6.95
CA LEU A 21 1.52 8.08 7.55
C LEU A 21 0.24 7.81 6.75
N LEU A 22 0.23 8.06 5.44
CA LEU A 22 -0.95 7.87 4.58
C LEU A 22 -1.39 6.40 4.52
N ALA A 23 -0.45 5.45 4.48
CA ALA A 23 -0.73 4.02 4.48
C ALA A 23 -1.43 3.56 5.77
N SER A 24 -1.23 4.27 6.89
CA SER A 24 -1.85 3.92 8.18
C SER A 24 -3.38 3.91 8.13
N SER A 25 -4.03 4.65 7.23
CA SER A 25 -5.49 4.58 7.04
C SER A 25 -5.94 3.18 6.57
N GLN A 26 -5.24 2.59 5.59
CA GLN A 26 -5.53 1.22 5.16
C GLN A 26 -5.20 0.21 6.27
N GLN A 27 -4.09 0.41 6.98
CA GLN A 27 -3.67 -0.48 8.06
C GLN A 27 -4.70 -0.50 9.21
N GLN A 28 -5.22 0.66 9.60
CA GLN A 28 -6.31 0.78 10.57
C GLN A 28 -7.54 -0.01 10.12
N ALA A 29 -7.95 0.17 8.87
CA ALA A 29 -9.09 -0.55 8.30
C ALA A 29 -8.89 -2.08 8.29
N PHE A 30 -7.70 -2.56 7.95
CA PHE A 30 -7.40 -4.00 7.95
C PHE A 30 -7.39 -4.61 9.35
N VAL A 31 -6.76 -3.94 10.32
CA VAL A 31 -6.77 -4.43 11.71
C VAL A 31 -8.19 -4.44 12.26
N ALA A 32 -8.95 -3.37 12.03
CA ALA A 32 -10.35 -3.28 12.46
C ALA A 32 -11.21 -4.39 11.83
N LEU A 33 -11.04 -4.65 10.53
CA LEU A 33 -11.71 -5.74 9.82
C LEU A 33 -11.34 -7.11 10.39
N ARG A 34 -10.05 -7.39 10.60
CA ARG A 34 -9.55 -8.68 11.09
C ARG A 34 -9.83 -8.93 12.58
N THR A 35 -10.11 -7.87 13.34
CA THR A 35 -10.50 -7.95 14.76
C THR A 35 -12.01 -7.90 14.98
N GLY A 36 -12.82 -7.90 13.92
CA GLY A 36 -14.28 -7.98 14.01
C GLY A 36 -15.00 -6.64 14.22
N ASN A 37 -14.31 -5.51 14.00
CA ASN A 37 -14.83 -4.17 14.18
C ASN A 37 -14.75 -3.34 12.87
N PRO A 38 -15.28 -3.81 11.73
CA PRO A 38 -15.22 -3.06 10.48
C PRO A 38 -15.94 -1.72 10.60
N GLY A 39 -15.42 -0.69 9.93
CA GLY A 39 -15.98 0.66 10.00
C GLY A 39 -15.53 1.53 8.83
N LYS A 40 -15.86 2.82 8.92
CA LYS A 40 -15.37 3.82 7.96
C LYS A 40 -13.84 3.92 8.06
N MET A 41 -13.22 4.24 6.93
CA MET A 41 -11.79 4.55 6.90
C MET A 41 -11.48 5.69 7.87
N GLN A 42 -10.48 5.48 8.71
CA GLN A 42 -10.03 6.47 9.68
C GLN A 42 -8.95 7.36 9.07
N PRO A 43 -8.81 8.61 9.55
CA PRO A 43 -7.70 9.47 9.19
C PRO A 43 -6.33 8.82 9.45
N PRO A 44 -5.27 9.27 8.76
CA PRO A 44 -3.91 8.80 9.00
C PRO A 44 -3.50 8.99 10.47
N LEU A 45 -2.81 8.01 11.03
CA LEU A 45 -2.31 8.01 12.40
C LEU A 45 -0.81 7.67 12.41
N ALA A 46 0.02 8.65 12.77
CA ALA A 46 1.47 8.49 12.86
C ALA A 46 1.83 7.41 13.88
N GLY A 47 2.82 6.58 13.57
CA GLY A 47 3.28 5.50 14.45
C GLY A 47 2.25 4.38 14.67
N TYR A 48 1.17 4.31 13.88
CA TYR A 48 0.11 3.31 14.07
C TYR A 48 0.67 1.89 14.07
N LYS A 49 1.46 1.52 13.05
CA LYS A 49 2.04 0.18 12.93
C LYS A 49 2.88 -0.21 14.15
N ASP A 50 3.68 0.72 14.68
CA ASP A 50 4.54 0.48 15.84
C ASP A 50 3.80 0.49 17.17
N SER A 51 2.64 1.16 17.24
CA SER A 51 1.78 1.16 18.43
C SER A 51 0.99 -0.15 18.62
N LEU A 52 0.95 -1.00 17.60
CA LEU A 52 0.13 -2.21 17.62
C LEU A 52 0.73 -3.31 18.52
N PRO A 53 -0.13 -4.08 19.22
CA PRO A 53 0.32 -5.29 19.89
C PRO A 53 0.87 -6.30 18.86
N PRO A 54 1.77 -7.22 19.26
CA PRO A 54 2.48 -8.11 18.34
C PRO A 54 1.59 -8.90 17.39
N ASN A 55 0.42 -9.36 17.88
CA ASN A 55 -0.55 -10.09 17.07
C ASN A 55 -1.16 -9.24 15.95
N ALA A 56 -1.49 -7.98 16.23
CA ALA A 56 -2.03 -7.06 15.23
C ALA A 56 -0.95 -6.60 14.24
N ARG A 57 0.30 -6.42 14.70
CA ARG A 57 1.44 -6.14 13.82
C ARG A 57 1.68 -7.29 12.83
N ALA A 58 1.65 -8.53 13.29
CA ALA A 58 1.80 -9.71 12.43
C ALA A 58 0.70 -9.82 11.35
N ILE A 59 -0.53 -9.42 11.66
CA ILE A 59 -1.61 -9.33 10.66
C ILE A 59 -1.24 -8.35 9.55
N LEU A 60 -0.74 -7.16 9.91
CA LEU A 60 -0.31 -6.18 8.92
C LEU A 60 0.87 -6.65 8.09
N ASP A 61 1.88 -7.26 8.72
CA ASP A 61 3.06 -7.76 8.00
C ASP A 61 2.69 -8.82 6.96
N HIS A 62 1.68 -9.66 7.23
CA HIS A 62 1.14 -10.60 6.23
C HIS A 62 0.36 -9.90 5.11
N VAL A 63 -0.52 -8.95 5.44
CA VAL A 63 -1.37 -8.28 4.44
C VAL A 63 -0.56 -7.39 3.50
N LEU A 64 0.53 -6.80 4.01
CA LEU A 64 1.37 -5.86 3.25
C LEU A 64 2.44 -6.54 2.36
N GLN A 65 2.46 -7.87 2.26
CA GLN A 65 3.44 -8.60 1.43
C GLN A 65 3.35 -8.30 -0.09
N CYS A 66 2.19 -7.84 -0.55
CA CYS A 66 1.96 -7.38 -1.93
C CYS A 66 1.68 -5.88 -1.92
N SER A 67 2.56 -5.11 -1.29
CA SER A 67 2.43 -3.65 -1.18
C SER A 67 3.78 -2.97 -1.30
N ALA A 68 3.80 -1.73 -1.78
CA ALA A 68 4.92 -0.81 -1.64
C ALA A 68 4.43 0.47 -0.94
N VAL A 69 5.27 0.98 -0.04
CA VAL A 69 5.02 2.21 0.74
C VAL A 69 6.32 3.01 0.73
N GLY A 70 6.30 4.25 0.24
CA GLY A 70 7.48 5.10 0.22
C GLY A 70 7.49 6.15 -0.88
N THR A 71 8.68 6.53 -1.33
CA THR A 71 8.87 7.45 -2.46
C THR A 71 8.63 6.75 -3.80
N ALA A 72 8.61 7.51 -4.90
CA ALA A 72 8.49 6.94 -6.25
C ALA A 72 9.53 5.83 -6.53
N ASP A 73 10.76 5.97 -6.03
CA ASP A 73 11.82 4.95 -6.17
C ASP A 73 11.48 3.66 -5.39
N ASP A 74 10.93 3.80 -4.18
CA ASP A 74 10.49 2.66 -3.37
C ASP A 74 9.35 1.90 -4.08
N ILE A 75 8.42 2.64 -4.70
CA ILE A 75 7.32 2.05 -5.47
C ILE A 75 7.84 1.34 -6.72
N ALA A 76 8.77 1.95 -7.47
CA ALA A 76 9.37 1.33 -8.65
C ALA A 76 10.07 0.02 -8.29
N ALA A 77 10.87 0.03 -7.22
CA ALA A 77 11.54 -1.17 -6.72
C ALA A 77 10.55 -2.26 -6.31
N GLY A 78 9.48 -1.89 -5.58
CA GLY A 78 8.44 -2.81 -5.15
C GLY A 78 7.66 -3.44 -6.31
N LEU A 79 7.25 -2.63 -7.29
CA LEU A 79 6.59 -3.11 -8.50
C LEU A 79 7.49 -4.05 -9.30
N LYS A 80 8.77 -3.69 -9.49
CA LYS A 80 9.72 -4.51 -10.22
C LYS A 80 9.91 -5.87 -9.55
N ALA A 81 10.06 -5.90 -8.24
CA ALA A 81 10.17 -7.13 -7.48
C ALA A 81 8.89 -7.97 -7.54
N PHE A 82 7.71 -7.33 -7.51
CA PHE A 82 6.42 -8.00 -7.63
C PHE A 82 6.28 -8.67 -9.00
N VAL A 83 6.48 -7.92 -10.09
CA VAL A 83 6.38 -8.43 -11.47
C VAL A 83 7.38 -9.55 -11.72
N ALA A 84 8.63 -9.40 -11.29
CA ALA A 84 9.66 -10.43 -11.45
C ALA A 84 9.31 -11.73 -10.71
N ARG A 85 8.66 -11.63 -9.54
CA ARG A 85 8.27 -12.78 -8.73
C ARG A 85 7.05 -13.51 -9.30
N THR A 86 6.10 -12.79 -9.89
CA THR A 86 4.81 -13.37 -10.29
C THR A 86 4.71 -13.66 -11.79
N GLY A 87 5.50 -12.99 -12.64
CA GLY A 87 5.38 -13.10 -14.11
C GLY A 87 4.04 -12.59 -14.63
N VAL A 88 3.44 -11.61 -13.94
CA VAL A 88 2.11 -11.06 -14.22
C VAL A 88 2.13 -10.16 -15.46
N ASP A 89 1.09 -10.24 -16.28
CA ASP A 89 0.92 -9.41 -17.48
C ASP A 89 0.38 -8.00 -17.15
N GLU A 90 -0.45 -7.90 -16.10
CA GLU A 90 -1.03 -6.63 -15.63
C GLU A 90 -1.04 -6.50 -14.10
N VAL A 91 -0.59 -5.34 -13.61
CA VAL A 91 -0.67 -4.99 -12.20
C VAL A 91 -1.86 -4.04 -11.97
N ILE A 92 -2.81 -4.47 -11.14
CA ILE A 92 -3.95 -3.66 -10.71
C ILE A 92 -3.57 -2.91 -9.43
N ILE A 93 -3.55 -1.58 -9.46
CA ILE A 93 -3.13 -0.77 -8.32
C ILE A 93 -4.30 -0.46 -7.36
N ALA A 94 -4.08 -0.70 -6.07
CA ALA A 94 -4.97 -0.25 -4.99
C ALA A 94 -4.26 0.75 -4.06
N SER A 95 -4.92 1.87 -3.77
CA SER A 95 -4.40 2.94 -2.90
C SER A 95 -5.51 3.46 -1.98
N SER A 96 -5.82 2.70 -0.94
CA SER A 96 -6.93 3.00 -0.03
C SER A 96 -6.51 3.98 1.07
N MET A 97 -6.47 5.27 0.76
CA MET A 97 -6.13 6.36 1.70
C MET A 97 -7.38 7.17 2.08
N TYR A 98 -7.38 7.73 3.28
CA TYR A 98 -8.48 8.58 3.77
C TYR A 98 -8.57 9.90 3.00
N ASP A 99 -7.42 10.54 2.77
CA ASP A 99 -7.32 11.79 2.03
C ASP A 99 -7.39 11.51 0.52
N HIS A 100 -8.37 12.12 -0.15
CA HIS A 100 -8.61 11.89 -1.56
C HIS A 100 -7.56 12.55 -2.47
N ASP A 101 -7.04 13.71 -2.09
CA ASP A 101 -6.02 14.41 -2.87
C ASP A 101 -4.67 13.71 -2.75
N ALA A 102 -4.31 13.26 -1.54
CA ALA A 102 -3.14 12.42 -1.32
C ALA A 102 -3.24 11.11 -2.10
N ARG A 103 -4.43 10.49 -2.17
CA ARG A 103 -4.67 9.29 -2.99
C ARG A 103 -4.40 9.54 -4.48
N LYS A 104 -4.88 10.66 -5.03
CA LYS A 104 -4.62 11.01 -6.43
C LYS A 104 -3.14 11.23 -6.69
N HIS A 105 -2.45 11.96 -5.79
CA HIS A 105 -1.02 12.20 -5.87
C HIS A 105 -0.23 10.88 -5.83
N SER A 106 -0.55 10.01 -4.88
CA SER A 106 0.04 8.67 -4.77
C SER A 106 -0.12 7.85 -6.05
N LEU A 107 -1.30 7.88 -6.67
CA LEU A 107 -1.55 7.18 -7.93
C LEU A 107 -0.74 7.78 -9.08
N ALA A 108 -0.61 9.11 -9.14
CA ALA A 108 0.23 9.78 -10.14
C ALA A 108 1.70 9.39 -9.99
N LEU A 109 2.26 9.44 -8.77
CA LEU A 109 3.62 8.99 -8.48
C LEU A 109 3.82 7.51 -8.82
N THR A 110 2.83 6.66 -8.52
CA THR A 110 2.88 5.23 -8.88
C THR A 110 2.92 5.03 -10.40
N MET A 111 2.17 5.83 -11.15
CA MET A 111 2.19 5.81 -12.62
C MET A 111 3.49 6.35 -13.21
N GLU A 112 4.14 7.33 -12.57
CA GLU A 112 5.47 7.77 -13.01
C GLU A 112 6.54 6.70 -12.69
N ALA A 113 6.49 6.12 -11.49
CA ALA A 113 7.35 5.02 -11.09
C ALA A 113 7.21 3.81 -12.02
N SER A 114 6.00 3.54 -12.51
CA SER A 114 5.74 2.39 -13.38
C SER A 114 6.38 2.49 -14.77
N LYS A 115 6.68 3.71 -15.24
CA LYS A 115 7.35 3.94 -16.54
C LYS A 115 8.82 3.49 -16.54
N ALA A 116 9.40 3.26 -15.37
CA ALA A 116 10.79 2.82 -15.20
C ALA A 116 10.94 1.29 -15.09
N LEU A 117 9.84 0.52 -15.15
CA LEU A 117 9.86 -0.94 -15.20
C LEU A 117 10.19 -1.46 -16.61
#